data_AF-A0A520WAD4-F1
#
_entry.id   AF-A0A520WAD4-F1
#
_cell.length_a   1.000
_cell.length_b   1.000
_cell.length_c   1.000
_cell.angle_alpha   90.00
_cell.angle_beta   90.00
_cell.angle_gamma   90.00
#
_symmetry.space_group_name_H-M   'P 1'
#
loop_
_entity.id
_entity.type
_entity.pdbx_description
1 polymer ?
#
loop_
_entity_poly.entity_id
_entity_poly.type
_entity_poly.pdbx_seq_one_letter_code
_entity_poly.pdbx_strand_id
1 'polypeptide(L)' 'MGLGEPSVLLIGTLDTKGPEVDYLRSRLHALGVPTLVMDTGILGEPLSIEPDVSHADLA' A
#
# COMPACT_ATOMS: atom_id res chain seq x y z
N MET A 1 -15.67 13.95 4.09
CA MET A 1 -14.40 14.17 3.38
C MET A 1 -14.52 13.43 2.07
N GLY A 2 -14.74 14.15 0.96
CA GLY A 2 -14.79 13.52 -0.35
C GLY A 2 -13.43 12.89 -0.63
N LEU A 3 -13.42 11.67 -1.15
CA LEU A 3 -12.20 11.06 -1.67
C LEU A 3 -11.60 12.11 -2.64
N GLY A 4 -10.35 12.51 -2.38
CA GLY A 4 -9.62 13.41 -3.27
C GLY A 4 -9.49 12.81 -4.68
N GLU A 5 -8.66 13.42 -5.53
CA GLU A 5 -8.39 12.91 -6.87
C GLU A 5 -8.27 11.37 -6.92
N PRO A 6 -8.85 10.70 -7.95
CA PRO A 6 -8.92 9.25 -8.00
C PRO A 6 -7.51 8.65 -7.85
N SER A 7 -7.33 7.89 -6.77
CA SER A 7 -6.08 7.24 -6.42
C SER A 7 -6.15 5.74 -6.70
N VAL A 8 -5.03 5.16 -7.10
CA VAL A 8 -4.90 3.70 -7.20
C VAL A 8 -4.59 3.15 -5.81
N LEU A 9 -5.43 2.25 -5.30
CA LEU A 9 -5.17 1.56 -4.04
C LEU A 9 -4.38 0.27 -4.31
N LEU A 10 -3.16 0.20 -3.78
CA LEU A 10 -2.35 -1.01 -3.75
C LEU A 10 -2.65 -1.77 -2.46
N ILE A 11 -3.23 -2.95 -2.58
CA ILE A 11 -3.57 -3.83 -1.47
C ILE A 11 -2.62 -5.04 -1.50
N GLY A 12 -2.00 -5.35 -0.37
CA GLY A 12 -1.15 -6.53 -0.27
C GLY A 12 -0.88 -6.96 1.17
N THR A 13 -0.41 -8.20 1.33
CA THR A 13 0.08 -8.73 2.60
C THR A 13 1.53 -8.27 2.81
N LEU A 14 1.72 -7.10 3.43
CA LEU A 14 3.03 -6.42 3.40
C LEU A 14 4.11 -7.13 4.24
N ASP A 15 3.69 -7.97 5.17
CA ASP A 15 4.52 -8.91 5.95
C ASP A 15 5.33 -9.89 5.10
N THR A 16 4.89 -10.16 3.86
CA THR A 16 5.55 -11.09 2.93
C THR A 16 5.75 -10.53 1.53
N LYS A 17 4.99 -9.48 1.17
CA LYS A 17 4.94 -8.88 -0.17
C LYS A 17 5.18 -7.38 -0.22
N GLY A 18 5.68 -6.81 0.87
CA GLY A 18 6.01 -5.40 0.92
C GLY A 18 7.02 -4.93 -0.15
N PRO A 19 8.12 -5.67 -0.44
CA PRO A 19 9.03 -5.30 -1.54
C PRO A 19 8.36 -5.27 -2.92
N GLU A 20 7.48 -6.23 -3.21
CA GLU A 20 6.74 -6.29 -4.48
C GLU A 20 5.73 -5.13 -4.60
N VAL A 21 5.07 -4.77 -3.50
CA VAL A 21 4.15 -3.61 -3.46
C VAL A 21 4.90 -2.29 -3.64
N ASP A 22 6.06 -2.14 -2.99
CA ASP A 22 6.92 -0.95 -3.15
C ASP A 22 7.44 -0.78 -4.58
N TYR A 23 7.81 -1.89 -5.22
CA TYR A 23 8.15 -1.88 -6.64
C TYR A 23 6.99 -1.35 -7.49
N LEU A 24 5.77 -1.87 -7.30
CA LEU A 24 4.58 -1.41 -8.05
C LEU A 24 4.27 0.07 -7.78
N ARG A 25 4.32 0.51 -6.52
CA ARG A 25 4.16 1.92 -6.13
C ARG A 25 5.15 2.81 -6.87
N SER A 26 6.41 2.43 -6.87
CA SER A 26 7.48 3.16 -7.56
C SER A 26 7.23 3.24 -9.07
N ARG A 27 6.76 2.17 -9.70
CA ARG A 27 6.42 2.17 -11.13
C ARG A 27 5.22 3.07 -11.45
N LEU A 28 4.19 3.08 -10.62
CA LEU A 28 3.01 3.93 -10.80
C LEU A 28 3.34 5.41 -10.57
N HIS A 29 4.11 5.71 -9.54
CA HIS A 29 4.62 7.07 -9.29
C HIS A 29 5.48 7.58 -10.45
N ALA A 30 6.33 6.73 -11.05
CA ALA A 30 7.11 7.09 -12.23
C ALA A 30 6.25 7.43 -13.47
N LEU A 31 4.98 7.01 -13.49
CA LEU A 31 3.99 7.34 -14.52
C LEU A 31 3.09 8.52 -14.12
N GLY A 32 3.34 9.16 -12.97
CA GLY A 32 2.52 10.26 -12.45
C GLY A 32 1.19 9.79 -11.86
N VAL A 33 1.04 8.50 -11.54
CA VAL A 33 -0.18 7.95 -10.95
C VAL A 33 -0.05 7.96 -9.42
N PRO A 34 -0.87 8.75 -8.69
CA PRO A 34 -0.86 8.74 -7.24
C PRO A 34 -1.45 7.42 -6.70
N THR A 35 -0.82 6.88 -5.67
CA THR A 35 -1.24 5.62 -5.04
C THR A 35 -1.41 5.75 -3.53
N LEU A 36 -2.34 4.97 -2.99
CA LEU A 36 -2.42 4.63 -1.57
C LEU A 36 -2.02 3.16 -1.37
N VAL A 37 -1.51 2.82 -0.21
CA VAL A 37 -1.10 1.46 0.17
C VAL A 37 -1.91 0.99 1.37
N MET A 38 -2.52 -0.19 1.28
CA MET A 38 -3.23 -0.85 2.36
C MET A 38 -2.59 -2.19 2.66
N ASP A 39 -2.32 -2.41 3.94
CA ASP A 39 -1.82 -3.69 4.44
C ASP A 39 -2.95 -4.61 4.86
N THR A 40 -2.91 -5.85 4.38
CA THR A 40 -3.81 -6.94 4.81
C THR A 40 -3.02 -8.15 5.33
N GLY A 41 -1.74 -7.97 5.67
CA GLY A 41 -0.88 -8.99 6.27
C GLY A 41 -1.37 -9.41 7.66
N ILE A 42 -1.03 -10.65 8.06
CA ILE A 42 -1.44 -11.23 9.36
C ILE A 42 -0.32 -11.96 10.09
N LEU A 43 0.82 -12.17 9.44
CA LEU A 43 1.92 -12.96 9.99
C LEU A 43 2.94 -12.11 10.73
N GLY A 44 2.97 -10.79 10.49
CA GLY A 44 3.90 -9.87 11.12
C GLY A 44 3.81 -8.45 10.57
N GLU A 45 4.88 -7.68 10.78
CA GLU A 45 4.98 -6.28 10.39
C GLU A 45 5.27 -6.08 8.90
N PRO A 46 4.83 -4.97 8.29
CA PRO A 46 5.18 -4.60 6.92
C PRO A 46 6.69 -4.61 6.63
N LEU A 47 7.07 -5.12 5.47
CA LEU A 47 8.46 -5.14 5.01
C LEU A 47 8.69 -4.09 3.93
N SER A 48 9.79 -3.34 4.01
CA SER A 48 10.25 -2.39 2.95
C SER A 48 9.34 -1.21 2.63
N ILE A 49 8.09 -1.18 3.09
CA ILE A 49 7.12 -0.10 2.83
C ILE A 49 6.19 0.10 4.02
N GLU A 50 5.86 1.37 4.29
CA GLU A 50 4.86 1.77 5.28
C GLU A 50 3.48 1.92 4.60
N PRO A 51 2.43 1.25 5.11
CA PRO A 51 1.08 1.40 4.58
C PRO A 51 0.45 2.74 4.97
N ASP A 52 -0.40 3.28 4.09
CA ASP A 52 -1.27 4.41 4.41
C ASP A 52 -2.49 3.96 5.24
N VAL A 53 -2.89 2.69 5.12
CA VAL A 53 -3.90 2.03 5.98
C VAL A 53 -3.30 0.73 6.52
N SER A 54 -3.05 0.68 7.82
CA SER A 54 -2.44 -0.48 8.45
C SER A 54 -3.45 -1.62 8.62
N HIS A 55 -2.97 -2.87 8.71
CA HIS A 55 -3.84 -4.01 9.01
C HIS A 55 -4.50 -3.89 10.40
N ALA A 56 -3.93 -3.11 11.32
CA ALA A 56 -4.49 -2.82 12.63
C ALA A 56 -5.72 -1.89 12.57
N ASP A 57 -5.80 -1.01 11.56
CA ASP A 57 -6.91 -0.07 11.38
C ASP A 57 -8.15 -0.73 10.74
N LEU A 58 -8.01 -1.95 10.19
CA LEU A 58 -9.09 -2.66 9.50
C LEU A 58 -10.04 -3.43 10.44
N ALA A 59 -9.68 -3.57 11.71
CA ALA A 59 -10.35 -4.43 12.71
C ALA A 59 -11.70 -3.89 13.21
#